data_AF-A0A3N7C110-F1
#
_entry.id   AF-A0A3N7C110-F1
#
_cell.length_a   1.000
_cell.length_b   1.000
_cell.length_c   1.000
_cell.angle_alpha   90.00
_cell.angle_beta   90.00
_cell.angle_gamma   90.00
#
_symmetry.space_group_name_H-M   'P 1'
#
loop_
_entity.id
_entity.type
_entity.pdbx_description
1 polymer ?
#
loop_
_entity_poly.entity_id
_entity_poly.type
_entity_poly.pdbx_seq_one_letter_code
_entity_poly.pdbx_strand_id
1 'polypeptide(L)'
;MSTDKLRVMISSRCKPYQTEAGALFPLDRLRQSIQKTLNETELLGQPLFECWINEREPAKPATLDVWDECMKEVRRAHIVIALYNGDAGWCAEGGDGGELGICHAELSTALQSGRDRVFMLNLPNAAECGEAKDRRFQAFVQQELSFNGPPAQNEAEALAKLSQTLAEAVTRLAREGSSQLRKGSYALGQALAWSRMSFAQRKQEMENTVSQALLERFESASTCSLGEFDAGGLRLLLQIEGQVLLMTVHAVPAPMTTAAAREMVGRPFLADHQVMTVDEALLPVSRIGKALKFQGPVHLIACHRSVTEKQATDMLGYPDATVVSTGFGVYVLDPVQRVQLILLANCRDASSSRYAVQRFFDWLKRSAQAPEFIKHAQARSRIVRAIQKEQG
;
A
#
# COMPACT_ATOMS: atom_id res chain seq x y z
N MET A 1 11.45 -16.45 23.99
CA MET A 1 11.70 -15.23 23.21
C MET A 1 12.39 -15.67 21.94
N SER A 2 11.74 -15.55 20.77
CA SER A 2 12.39 -15.94 19.51
C SER A 2 13.45 -14.89 19.18
N THR A 3 14.72 -15.23 19.34
CA THR A 3 15.85 -14.39 18.93
C THR A 3 16.20 -14.68 17.47
N ASP A 4 15.26 -14.45 16.55
CA ASP A 4 15.54 -14.57 15.12
C ASP A 4 16.30 -13.33 14.66
N LYS A 5 17.63 -13.45 14.62
CA LYS A 5 18.54 -12.40 14.16
C LYS A 5 18.43 -12.20 12.65
N LEU A 6 18.67 -10.98 12.19
CA LEU A 6 18.81 -10.69 10.77
C LEU A 6 20.13 -11.28 10.25
N ARG A 7 20.02 -12.38 9.52
CA ARG A 7 21.12 -12.97 8.74
C ARG A 7 21.66 -12.01 7.68
N VAL A 8 22.94 -11.67 7.79
CA VAL A 8 23.70 -10.90 6.81
C VAL A 8 24.77 -11.80 6.22
N MET A 9 24.86 -11.88 4.89
CA MET A 9 25.96 -12.58 4.21
C MET A 9 26.90 -11.57 3.58
N ILE A 10 28.21 -11.77 3.76
CA ILE A 10 29.26 -11.03 3.05
C ILE A 10 29.84 -11.88 1.93
N SER A 11 29.63 -11.44 0.69
CA SER A 11 30.18 -12.07 -0.51
C SER A 11 31.44 -11.31 -0.96
N SER A 12 32.57 -12.00 -1.01
CA SER A 12 33.83 -11.53 -1.60
C SER A 12 34.85 -12.68 -1.67
N ARG A 13 35.98 -12.47 -2.35
CA ARG A 13 37.18 -13.31 -2.14
C ARG A 13 37.66 -13.20 -0.68
N CYS A 14 38.49 -14.14 -0.23
CA CYS A 14 38.91 -14.20 1.18
C CYS A 14 40.28 -13.57 1.42
N LYS A 15 41.20 -13.67 0.45
CA LYS A 15 42.59 -13.24 0.62
C LYS A 15 42.81 -11.73 0.41
N PRO A 16 43.82 -11.14 1.08
CA PRO A 16 44.39 -9.86 0.70
C PRO A 16 44.75 -9.79 -0.78
N TYR A 17 44.83 -8.59 -1.33
CA TYR A 17 45.16 -8.37 -2.73
C TYR A 17 45.93 -7.06 -2.94
N GLN A 18 46.74 -6.99 -3.98
CA GLN A 18 47.35 -5.73 -4.42
C GLN A 18 46.32 -4.92 -5.20
N THR A 19 46.18 -3.64 -4.87
CA THR A 19 45.33 -2.71 -5.62
C THR A 19 46.04 -2.28 -6.91
N GLU A 20 45.28 -1.77 -7.89
CA GLU A 20 45.86 -1.15 -9.10
C GLU A 20 46.83 0.01 -8.77
N ALA A 21 46.69 0.64 -7.59
CA ALA A 21 47.61 1.67 -7.08
C ALA A 21 48.88 1.09 -6.42
N GLY A 22 49.05 -0.23 -6.40
CA GLY A 22 50.22 -0.93 -5.85
C GLY A 22 50.20 -1.14 -4.33
N ALA A 23 49.13 -0.74 -3.63
CA ALA A 23 49.01 -0.93 -2.19
C ALA A 23 48.42 -2.32 -1.85
N LEU A 24 48.81 -2.92 -0.74
CA LEU A 24 48.18 -4.16 -0.25
C LEU A 24 46.90 -3.83 0.50
N PHE A 25 45.75 -4.34 0.04
CA PHE A 25 44.45 -4.18 0.70
C PHE A 25 44.15 -5.38 1.61
N PRO A 26 43.93 -5.18 2.93
CA PRO A 26 43.77 -6.25 3.91
C PRO A 26 42.31 -6.75 3.97
N LEU A 27 41.87 -7.46 2.93
CA LEU A 27 40.47 -7.88 2.78
C LEU A 27 40.02 -8.91 3.83
N ASP A 28 40.90 -9.85 4.20
CA ASP A 28 40.68 -10.83 5.26
C ASP A 28 40.37 -10.16 6.61
N ARG A 29 41.19 -9.17 6.98
CA ARG A 29 41.00 -8.36 8.18
C ARG A 29 39.70 -7.57 8.11
N LEU A 30 39.40 -6.95 6.97
CA LEU A 30 38.14 -6.23 6.78
C LEU A 30 36.94 -7.15 7.00
N ARG A 31 36.92 -8.35 6.41
CA ARG A 31 35.82 -9.33 6.58
C ARG A 31 35.61 -9.72 8.04
N GLN A 32 36.70 -9.98 8.78
CA GLN A 32 36.65 -10.27 10.21
C GLN A 32 36.12 -9.09 11.03
N SER A 33 36.59 -7.87 10.74
CA SER A 33 36.09 -6.65 11.36
C SER A 33 34.59 -6.46 11.09
N ILE A 34 34.13 -6.67 9.86
CA ILE A 34 32.72 -6.60 9.48
C ILE A 34 31.89 -7.62 10.26
N GLN A 35 32.33 -8.87 10.31
CA GLN A 35 31.61 -9.93 11.02
C GLN A 35 31.50 -9.63 12.51
N LYS A 36 32.59 -9.18 13.13
CA LYS A 36 32.62 -8.78 14.53
C LYS A 36 31.65 -7.62 14.78
N THR A 37 31.77 -6.53 14.02
CA THR A 37 30.91 -5.35 14.17
C THR A 37 29.43 -5.70 14.04
N LEU A 38 29.06 -6.52 13.05
CA LEU A 38 27.67 -6.94 12.86
C LEU A 38 27.15 -7.79 14.02
N ASN A 39 27.93 -8.78 14.47
CA ASN A 39 27.52 -9.68 15.55
C ASN A 39 27.44 -8.96 16.92
N GLU A 40 28.21 -7.89 17.11
CA GLU A 40 28.17 -7.03 18.31
C GLU A 40 27.14 -5.90 18.22
N THR A 41 26.51 -5.70 17.06
CA THR A 41 25.52 -4.62 16.89
C THR A 41 24.21 -4.99 17.59
N GLU A 42 23.80 -4.11 18.51
CA GLU A 42 22.56 -4.24 19.26
C GLU A 42 21.54 -3.17 18.89
N LEU A 43 20.27 -3.54 18.93
CA LEU A 43 19.13 -2.63 18.88
C LEU A 43 18.35 -2.77 20.17
N LEU A 44 18.28 -1.70 20.95
CA LEU A 44 17.60 -1.69 22.26
C LEU A 44 18.11 -2.79 23.22
N GLY A 45 19.42 -3.04 23.23
CA GLY A 45 20.06 -4.06 24.07
C GLY A 45 19.80 -5.50 23.63
N GLN A 46 19.36 -5.70 22.38
CA GLN A 46 19.18 -7.03 21.80
C GLN A 46 20.07 -7.19 20.56
N PRO A 47 20.75 -8.33 20.39
CA PRO A 47 21.60 -8.58 19.24
C PRO A 47 20.75 -8.59 17.96
N LEU A 48 21.10 -7.74 16.99
CA LEU A 48 20.27 -7.53 15.80
C LEU A 48 20.65 -8.48 14.65
N PHE A 49 21.94 -8.69 14.42
CA PHE A 49 22.44 -9.41 13.23
C PHE A 49 23.15 -10.73 13.57
N GLU A 50 23.13 -11.63 12.60
CA GLU A 50 24.00 -12.81 12.52
C GLU A 50 24.76 -12.71 11.19
N CYS A 51 26.08 -12.49 11.25
CA CYS A 51 26.90 -12.32 10.05
C CYS A 51 27.60 -13.62 9.66
N TRP A 52 27.32 -14.07 8.43
CA TRP A 52 27.99 -15.20 7.80
C TRP A 52 29.02 -14.73 6.78
N ILE A 53 30.23 -15.25 6.91
CA ILE A 53 31.33 -15.08 5.97
C ILE A 53 31.94 -16.46 5.72
N ASN A 54 32.29 -16.78 4.48
CA ASN A 54 33.10 -17.96 4.18
C ASN A 54 34.59 -17.62 4.32
N GLU A 55 35.30 -18.25 5.26
CA GLU A 55 36.76 -18.08 5.41
C GLU A 55 37.57 -19.24 4.79
N ARG A 56 36.89 -20.21 4.17
CA ARG A 56 37.53 -21.38 3.55
C ARG A 56 37.64 -21.19 2.04
N GLU A 57 38.83 -20.89 1.55
CA GLU A 57 39.20 -21.18 0.17
C GLU A 57 39.62 -22.66 0.09
N PRO A 58 39.12 -23.47 -0.86
CA PRO A 58 39.46 -24.88 -0.89
C PRO A 58 40.94 -25.10 -1.27
N ALA A 59 41.70 -25.76 -0.39
CA ALA A 59 42.75 -26.66 -0.82
C ALA A 59 42.04 -27.93 -1.31
N LYS A 60 42.04 -28.22 -2.63
CA LYS A 60 41.27 -29.31 -3.27
C LYS A 60 41.40 -30.65 -2.48
N PRO A 61 40.34 -31.48 -2.29
CA PRO A 61 39.25 -31.81 -3.24
C PRO A 61 37.84 -31.86 -2.58
N ALA A 62 37.35 -30.76 -2.01
CA ALA A 62 35.99 -30.64 -1.47
C ALA A 62 35.23 -29.44 -2.10
N THR A 63 35.33 -29.26 -3.42
CA THR A 63 34.91 -28.01 -4.10
C THR A 63 33.40 -27.88 -4.35
N LEU A 64 32.66 -29.00 -4.47
CA LEU A 64 31.21 -28.97 -4.70
C LEU A 64 30.41 -28.66 -3.43
N ASP A 65 30.75 -29.30 -2.29
CA ASP A 65 30.04 -29.08 -1.02
C ASP A 65 30.14 -27.63 -0.53
N VAL A 66 31.31 -26.99 -0.68
CA VAL A 66 31.52 -25.59 -0.28
C VAL A 66 30.74 -24.63 -1.17
N TRP A 67 30.62 -24.93 -2.46
CA TRP A 67 29.82 -24.12 -3.39
C TRP A 67 28.34 -24.15 -3.04
N ASP A 68 27.79 -25.35 -2.81
CA ASP A 68 26.39 -25.53 -2.44
C ASP A 68 26.06 -24.91 -1.07
N GLU A 69 26.99 -24.97 -0.12
CA GLU A 69 26.89 -24.28 1.17
C GLU A 69 26.82 -22.76 1.00
N CYS A 70 27.72 -22.17 0.21
CA CYS A 70 27.67 -20.74 -0.14
C CYS A 70 26.30 -20.37 -0.72
N MET A 71 25.81 -21.11 -1.73
CA MET A 71 24.52 -20.84 -2.37
C MET A 71 23.34 -20.97 -1.40
N LYS A 72 23.41 -21.92 -0.46
CA LYS A 72 22.40 -22.09 0.58
C LYS A 72 22.37 -20.88 1.51
N GLU A 73 23.52 -20.35 1.92
CA GLU A 73 23.58 -19.19 2.81
C GLU A 73 23.17 -17.89 2.08
N VAL A 74 23.50 -17.72 0.79
CA VAL A 74 22.95 -16.61 -0.04
C VAL A 74 21.42 -16.60 0.02
N ARG A 75 20.79 -17.76 -0.19
CA ARG A 75 19.32 -17.85 -0.22
C ARG A 75 18.70 -17.53 1.13
N ARG A 76 19.35 -17.94 2.23
CA ARG A 76 18.88 -17.76 3.62
C ARG A 76 19.16 -16.36 4.18
N ALA A 77 20.12 -15.62 3.63
CA ALA A 77 20.48 -14.30 4.10
C ALA A 77 19.33 -13.30 3.89
N HIS A 78 18.99 -12.51 4.91
CA HIS A 78 18.01 -11.43 4.76
C HIS A 78 18.61 -10.22 4.06
N ILE A 79 19.93 -10.03 4.19
CA ILE A 79 20.72 -8.97 3.55
C ILE A 79 21.97 -9.63 2.97
N VAL A 80 22.30 -9.33 1.72
CA VAL A 80 23.55 -9.77 1.07
C VAL A 80 24.37 -8.54 0.73
N ILE A 81 25.61 -8.49 1.20
CA ILE A 81 26.54 -7.40 0.93
C ILE A 81 27.73 -7.96 0.13
N ALA A 82 27.84 -7.54 -1.12
CA ALA A 82 28.98 -7.88 -1.98
C ALA A 82 30.10 -6.83 -1.80
N LEU A 83 31.28 -7.25 -1.34
CA LEU A 83 32.47 -6.41 -1.34
C LEU A 83 33.15 -6.55 -2.70
N TYR A 84 32.95 -5.56 -3.56
CA TYR A 84 33.35 -5.63 -4.96
C TYR A 84 34.73 -5.01 -5.18
N ASN A 85 35.65 -5.78 -5.75
CA ASN A 85 36.99 -5.35 -6.18
C ASN A 85 37.34 -5.82 -7.61
N GLY A 86 36.34 -6.31 -8.36
CA GLY A 86 36.50 -6.82 -9.72
C GLY A 86 36.92 -8.28 -9.87
N ASP A 87 37.22 -9.00 -8.77
CA ASP A 87 37.63 -10.41 -8.79
C ASP A 87 36.40 -11.35 -8.63
N ALA A 88 36.27 -12.34 -9.51
CA ALA A 88 35.15 -13.28 -9.49
C ALA A 88 35.30 -14.40 -8.43
N GLY A 89 36.47 -14.58 -7.82
CA GLY A 89 36.79 -15.63 -6.86
C GLY A 89 37.19 -16.96 -7.52
N TRP A 90 37.17 -18.02 -6.72
CA TRP A 90 37.49 -19.39 -7.18
C TRP A 90 36.32 -20.04 -7.93
N CYS A 91 36.60 -21.07 -8.73
CA CYS A 91 35.60 -21.80 -9.54
C CYS A 91 35.40 -23.25 -9.02
N ALA A 92 34.17 -23.77 -9.06
CA ALA A 92 33.81 -25.10 -8.56
C ALA A 92 34.58 -26.27 -9.19
N GLU A 93 34.83 -26.22 -10.50
CA GLU A 93 35.47 -27.32 -11.25
C GLU A 93 37.01 -27.35 -11.10
N GLY A 94 37.60 -26.38 -10.41
CA GLY A 94 39.00 -26.38 -10.01
C GLY A 94 40.02 -26.36 -11.17
N GLY A 95 40.57 -25.20 -11.49
CA GLY A 95 41.63 -25.00 -12.49
C GLY A 95 41.37 -23.73 -13.31
N ASP A 96 42.33 -23.33 -14.15
CA ASP A 96 42.31 -22.10 -14.97
C ASP A 96 41.22 -22.08 -16.07
N GLY A 97 40.27 -23.02 -16.04
CA GLY A 97 39.20 -23.20 -17.04
C GLY A 97 37.77 -23.03 -16.52
N GLY A 98 37.56 -22.70 -15.24
CA GLY A 98 36.20 -22.54 -14.69
C GLY A 98 35.47 -21.31 -15.24
N GLU A 99 34.23 -21.49 -15.71
CA GLU A 99 33.48 -20.41 -16.38
C GLU A 99 32.94 -19.32 -15.44
N LEU A 100 32.57 -19.70 -14.22
CA LEU A 100 31.91 -18.82 -13.25
C LEU A 100 32.63 -18.87 -11.90
N GLY A 101 33.08 -17.70 -11.42
CA GLY A 101 33.65 -17.58 -10.08
C GLY A 101 32.56 -17.50 -9.00
N ILE A 102 32.88 -17.95 -7.78
CA ILE A 102 31.94 -18.02 -6.65
C ILE A 102 31.30 -16.66 -6.32
N CYS A 103 32.05 -15.55 -6.37
CA CYS A 103 31.52 -14.22 -6.03
C CYS A 103 30.47 -13.78 -7.07
N HIS A 104 30.70 -14.12 -8.33
CA HIS A 104 29.72 -13.89 -9.40
C HIS A 104 28.46 -14.75 -9.16
N ALA A 105 28.64 -16.04 -8.87
CA ALA A 105 27.52 -16.94 -8.61
C ALA A 105 26.69 -16.50 -7.39
N GLU A 106 27.34 -16.08 -6.31
CA GLU A 106 26.69 -15.60 -5.09
C GLU A 106 25.87 -14.33 -5.38
N LEU A 107 26.46 -13.35 -6.08
CA LEU A 107 25.78 -12.11 -6.41
C LEU A 107 24.58 -12.35 -7.35
N SER A 108 24.76 -13.15 -8.40
CA SER A 108 23.69 -13.49 -9.35
C SER A 108 22.53 -14.21 -8.64
N THR A 109 22.85 -15.18 -7.79
CA THR A 109 21.85 -15.90 -6.98
C THR A 109 21.11 -14.93 -6.04
N ALA A 110 21.82 -14.01 -5.40
CA ALA A 110 21.23 -13.01 -4.52
C ALA A 110 20.26 -12.10 -5.26
N LEU A 111 20.65 -11.59 -6.43
CA LEU A 111 19.82 -10.71 -7.27
C LEU A 111 18.56 -11.42 -7.78
N GLN A 112 18.69 -12.68 -8.22
CA GLN A 112 17.56 -13.48 -8.70
C GLN A 112 16.56 -13.81 -7.58
N SER A 113 17.06 -14.05 -6.36
CA SER A 113 16.21 -14.40 -5.21
C SER A 113 15.62 -13.20 -4.49
N GLY A 114 16.12 -11.99 -4.74
CA GLY A 114 15.56 -10.75 -4.22
C GLY A 114 16.52 -9.58 -4.37
N ARG A 115 16.37 -8.79 -5.44
CA ARG A 115 17.24 -7.64 -5.74
C ARG A 115 17.29 -6.62 -4.60
N ASP A 116 16.17 -6.37 -3.93
CA ASP A 116 16.05 -5.33 -2.90
C ASP A 116 16.75 -5.68 -1.57
N ARG A 117 17.26 -6.91 -1.40
CA ARG A 117 18.11 -7.28 -0.27
C ARG A 117 19.61 -7.30 -0.60
N VAL A 118 19.99 -6.98 -1.84
CA VAL A 118 21.38 -6.97 -2.28
C VAL A 118 21.95 -5.56 -2.21
N PHE A 119 23.12 -5.45 -1.61
CA PHE A 119 23.88 -4.22 -1.49
C PHE A 119 25.31 -4.48 -1.92
N MET A 120 25.98 -3.44 -2.40
CA MET A 120 27.34 -3.54 -2.89
C MET A 120 28.19 -2.46 -2.25
N LEU A 121 29.37 -2.85 -1.77
CA LEU A 121 30.38 -1.96 -1.25
C LEU A 121 31.57 -1.99 -2.20
N ASN A 122 31.81 -0.86 -2.87
CA ASN A 122 32.89 -0.73 -3.83
C ASN A 122 34.25 -0.58 -3.09
N LEU A 123 35.18 -1.49 -3.38
CA LEU A 123 36.55 -1.50 -2.90
C LEU A 123 37.51 -1.12 -4.05
N PRO A 124 38.80 -0.86 -3.77
CA PRO A 124 39.76 -0.61 -4.84
C PRO A 124 39.91 -1.89 -5.67
N ASN A 125 40.00 -1.76 -6.99
CA ASN A 125 40.15 -2.91 -7.88
C ASN A 125 41.41 -3.71 -7.56
N ALA A 126 41.33 -5.04 -7.65
CA ALA A 126 42.50 -5.89 -7.53
C ALA A 126 43.32 -5.87 -8.83
N ALA A 127 44.65 -5.74 -8.69
CA ALA A 127 45.59 -5.66 -9.81
C ALA A 127 45.69 -6.97 -10.61
N GLU A 128 45.37 -8.09 -9.97
CA GLU A 128 45.44 -9.44 -10.57
C GLU A 128 44.17 -9.83 -11.35
N CYS A 129 43.17 -8.94 -11.43
CA CYS A 129 41.96 -9.15 -12.22
C CYS A 129 42.29 -9.15 -13.71
N GLY A 130 42.23 -10.32 -14.35
CA GLY A 130 42.61 -10.44 -15.76
C GLY A 130 42.13 -11.72 -16.44
N GLU A 131 41.52 -12.63 -15.70
CA GLU A 131 40.99 -13.87 -16.27
C GLU A 131 39.65 -13.62 -16.97
N ALA A 132 39.22 -14.58 -17.80
CA ALA A 132 37.94 -14.49 -18.50
C ALA A 132 36.74 -14.42 -17.53
N LYS A 133 36.84 -15.10 -16.37
CA LYS A 133 35.81 -15.07 -15.32
C LYS A 133 35.66 -13.68 -14.69
N ASP A 134 36.76 -12.95 -14.49
CA ASP A 134 36.77 -11.63 -13.86
C ASP A 134 36.16 -10.61 -14.81
N ARG A 135 36.54 -10.65 -16.09
CA ARG A 135 35.92 -9.80 -17.12
C ARG A 135 34.41 -10.02 -17.21
N ARG A 136 33.95 -11.28 -17.16
CA ARG A 136 32.51 -11.60 -17.12
C ARG A 136 31.84 -11.04 -15.87
N PHE A 137 32.47 -11.18 -14.71
CA PHE A 137 31.93 -10.65 -13.45
C PHE A 137 31.86 -9.12 -13.43
N GLN A 138 32.90 -8.44 -13.90
CA GLN A 138 32.93 -6.98 -14.02
C GLN A 138 31.84 -6.48 -14.98
N ALA A 139 31.69 -7.12 -16.15
CA ALA A 139 30.63 -6.81 -17.10
C ALA A 139 29.23 -7.03 -16.50
N PHE A 140 29.05 -8.14 -15.77
CA PHE A 140 27.80 -8.44 -15.06
C PHE A 140 27.46 -7.36 -14.02
N VAL A 141 28.42 -6.96 -13.19
CA VAL A 141 28.21 -5.91 -12.18
C VAL A 141 27.89 -4.56 -12.82
N GLN A 142 28.58 -4.19 -13.91
CA GLN A 142 28.29 -2.96 -14.65
C GLN A 142 26.88 -2.92 -15.25
N GLN A 143 26.34 -4.07 -15.65
CA GLN A 143 24.98 -4.17 -16.20
C GLN A 143 23.92 -4.14 -15.10
N GLU A 144 24.15 -4.86 -14.00
CA GLU A 144 23.14 -5.10 -12.98
C GLU A 144 23.10 -4.04 -11.87
N LEU A 145 24.18 -3.32 -11.62
CA LEU A 145 24.27 -2.45 -10.44
C LEU A 145 24.92 -1.11 -10.77
N SER A 146 24.27 -0.02 -10.32
CA SER A 146 24.85 1.31 -10.34
C SER A 146 25.66 1.53 -9.07
N PHE A 147 26.95 1.84 -9.21
CA PHE A 147 27.79 2.20 -8.06
C PHE A 147 27.37 3.56 -7.51
N ASN A 148 27.07 3.59 -6.21
CA ASN A 148 26.83 4.84 -5.49
C ASN A 148 28.13 5.29 -4.81
N GLY A 149 28.95 6.05 -5.55
CA GLY A 149 30.11 6.75 -5.02
C GLY A 149 31.47 6.06 -5.21
N PRO A 150 32.56 6.73 -4.79
CA PRO A 150 33.93 6.25 -5.00
C PRO A 150 34.22 4.98 -4.20
N PRO A 151 35.22 4.16 -4.59
CA PRO A 151 35.64 3.00 -3.81
C PRO A 151 36.20 3.41 -2.44
N ALA A 152 36.01 2.56 -1.41
CA ALA A 152 36.63 2.74 -0.10
C ALA A 152 38.13 2.52 -0.20
N GLN A 153 38.96 3.44 0.29
CA GLN A 153 40.42 3.34 0.11
C GLN A 153 41.09 2.48 1.19
N ASN A 154 40.43 2.26 2.32
CA ASN A 154 40.98 1.55 3.47
C ASN A 154 39.86 0.88 4.29
N GLU A 155 40.26 0.09 5.29
CA GLU A 155 39.35 -0.64 6.19
C GLU A 155 38.37 0.29 6.93
N ALA A 156 38.83 1.44 7.43
CA ALA A 156 37.99 2.38 8.18
C ALA A 156 36.89 2.99 7.30
N GLU A 157 37.23 3.41 6.09
CA GLU A 157 36.25 3.89 5.11
C GLU A 157 35.26 2.80 4.70
N ALA A 158 35.71 1.56 4.53
CA ALA A 158 34.84 0.44 4.22
C ALA A 158 33.85 0.16 5.36
N LEU A 159 34.29 0.16 6.62
CA LEU A 159 33.40 -0.01 7.78
C LEU A 159 32.38 1.14 7.93
N ALA A 160 32.79 2.38 7.63
CA ALA A 160 31.88 3.52 7.64
C ALA A 160 30.78 3.39 6.57
N LYS A 161 31.17 3.03 5.33
CA LYS A 161 30.22 2.79 4.23
C LYS A 161 29.31 1.59 4.51
N LEU A 162 29.84 0.53 5.12
CA LEU A 162 29.06 -0.62 5.55
C LEU A 162 27.95 -0.19 6.52
N SER A 163 28.30 0.60 7.55
CA SER A 163 27.33 1.06 8.55
C SER A 163 26.18 1.85 7.92
N GLN A 164 26.51 2.74 6.98
CA GLN A 164 25.50 3.48 6.20
C GLN A 164 24.62 2.55 5.36
N THR A 165 25.25 1.60 4.67
CA THR A 165 24.56 0.62 3.80
C THR A 165 23.60 -0.26 4.62
N LEU A 166 24.00 -0.70 5.81
CA LEU A 166 23.16 -1.49 6.70
C LEU A 166 21.98 -0.70 7.24
N ALA A 167 22.18 0.57 7.62
CA ALA A 167 21.10 1.43 8.08
C ALA A 167 20.05 1.64 6.97
N GLU A 168 20.48 1.84 5.73
CA GLU A 168 19.61 1.91 4.57
C GLU A 168 18.86 0.58 4.34
N ALA A 169 19.58 -0.55 4.42
CA ALA A 169 19.02 -1.87 4.23
C ALA A 169 17.90 -2.19 5.22
N VAL A 170 18.15 -1.99 6.51
CA VAL A 170 17.16 -2.21 7.57
C VAL A 170 15.97 -1.28 7.39
N THR A 171 16.21 0.00 7.06
CA THR A 171 15.14 0.96 6.84
C THR A 171 14.25 0.56 5.66
N ARG A 172 14.85 0.12 4.56
CA ARG A 172 14.13 -0.34 3.36
C ARG A 172 13.28 -1.57 3.66
N LEU A 173 13.88 -2.61 4.22
CA LEU A 173 13.19 -3.85 4.57
C LEU A 173 12.06 -3.61 5.58
N ALA A 174 12.25 -2.73 6.57
CA ALA A 174 11.20 -2.37 7.52
C ALA A 174 10.02 -1.63 6.86
N ARG A 175 10.28 -0.71 5.92
CA ARG A 175 9.24 0.01 5.17
C ARG A 175 8.44 -0.94 4.28
N GLU A 176 9.11 -1.82 3.56
CA GLU A 176 8.48 -2.81 2.69
C GLU A 176 7.67 -3.82 3.50
N GLY A 177 8.23 -4.33 4.60
CA GLY A 177 7.54 -5.20 5.55
C GLY A 177 6.27 -4.54 6.11
N SER A 178 6.36 -3.28 6.55
CA SER A 178 5.20 -2.52 7.02
C SER A 178 4.11 -2.39 5.94
N SER A 179 4.50 -2.14 4.68
CA SER A 179 3.56 -2.07 3.56
C SER A 179 2.81 -3.39 3.33
N GLN A 180 3.50 -4.52 3.44
CA GLN A 180 2.87 -5.85 3.33
C GLN A 180 1.98 -6.17 4.53
N LEU A 181 2.41 -5.82 5.76
CA LEU A 181 1.61 -6.01 6.97
C LEU A 181 0.29 -5.22 6.93
N ARG A 182 0.28 -4.03 6.32
CA ARG A 182 -0.95 -3.24 6.09
C ARG A 182 -1.98 -4.00 5.24
N LYS A 183 -1.55 -4.91 4.35
CA LYS A 183 -2.47 -5.75 3.57
C LYS A 183 -3.11 -6.86 4.42
N GLY A 184 -2.40 -7.35 5.43
CA GLY A 184 -2.86 -8.35 6.39
C GLY A 184 -3.84 -7.82 7.45
N SER A 185 -3.97 -6.50 7.60
CA SER A 185 -4.86 -5.85 8.58
C SER A 185 -6.33 -6.28 8.51
N TYR A 186 -6.76 -6.91 7.41
CA TYR A 186 -8.14 -7.33 7.17
C TYR A 186 -8.33 -8.85 7.23
N ALA A 187 -7.30 -9.61 7.63
CA ALA A 187 -7.32 -11.07 7.69
C ALA A 187 -8.07 -11.62 8.92
N LEU A 188 -8.58 -10.77 9.81
CA LEU A 188 -9.22 -11.15 11.08
C LEU A 188 -10.47 -10.29 11.35
N GLY A 189 -11.31 -10.75 12.29
CA GLY A 189 -12.44 -10.00 12.84
C GLY A 189 -13.60 -9.77 11.87
N GLN A 190 -14.33 -8.66 12.05
CA GLN A 190 -15.50 -8.33 11.23
C GLN A 190 -15.16 -8.14 9.75
N ALA A 191 -13.97 -7.61 9.42
CA ALA A 191 -13.53 -7.48 8.04
C ALA A 191 -13.42 -8.84 7.34
N LEU A 192 -12.91 -9.86 8.05
CA LEU A 192 -12.92 -11.24 7.56
C LEU A 192 -14.36 -11.78 7.45
N ALA A 193 -15.22 -11.52 8.45
CA ALA A 193 -16.61 -11.96 8.41
C ALA A 193 -17.37 -11.38 7.20
N TRP A 194 -17.24 -10.09 6.92
CA TRP A 194 -17.83 -9.43 5.75
C TRP A 194 -17.25 -9.98 4.45
N SER A 195 -15.95 -10.31 4.41
CA SER A 195 -15.34 -10.94 3.24
C SER A 195 -15.94 -12.30 2.86
N ARG A 196 -16.51 -13.02 3.84
CA ARG A 196 -17.20 -14.31 3.63
C ARG A 196 -18.66 -14.18 3.16
N MET A 197 -19.26 -12.99 3.32
CA MET A 197 -20.64 -12.73 2.90
C MET A 197 -20.78 -12.72 1.37
N SER A 198 -21.97 -13.06 0.88
CA SER A 198 -22.37 -12.79 -0.51
C SER A 198 -22.42 -11.29 -0.79
N PHE A 199 -22.46 -10.88 -2.06
CA PHE A 199 -22.56 -9.47 -2.43
C PHE A 199 -23.84 -8.81 -1.89
N ALA A 200 -24.98 -9.51 -1.93
CA ALA A 200 -26.25 -9.02 -1.40
C ALA A 200 -26.18 -8.78 0.13
N GLN A 201 -25.72 -9.78 0.88
CA GLN A 201 -25.56 -9.69 2.33
C GLN A 201 -24.60 -8.56 2.72
N ARG A 202 -23.45 -8.46 2.03
CA ARG A 202 -22.46 -7.43 2.32
C ARG A 202 -22.98 -6.03 1.98
N LYS A 203 -23.70 -5.86 0.86
CA LYS A 203 -24.33 -4.58 0.49
C LYS A 203 -25.28 -4.12 1.60
N GLN A 204 -26.17 -5.00 2.05
CA GLN A 204 -27.14 -4.70 3.11
C GLN A 204 -26.43 -4.32 4.41
N GLU A 205 -25.41 -5.07 4.82
CA GLU A 205 -24.67 -4.80 6.05
C GLU A 205 -23.93 -3.45 6.02
N MET A 206 -23.34 -3.11 4.87
CA MET A 206 -22.69 -1.82 4.63
C MET A 206 -23.71 -0.66 4.67
N GLU A 207 -24.85 -0.81 4.00
CA GLU A 207 -25.94 0.19 3.99
C GLU A 207 -26.51 0.41 5.40
N ASN A 208 -26.76 -0.66 6.14
CA ASN A 208 -27.23 -0.60 7.52
C ASN A 208 -26.22 0.10 8.43
N THR A 209 -24.95 -0.29 8.35
CA THR A 209 -23.87 0.30 9.17
C THR A 209 -23.76 1.81 8.94
N VAL A 210 -23.75 2.23 7.67
CA VAL A 210 -23.64 3.65 7.31
C VAL A 210 -24.90 4.40 7.72
N SER A 211 -26.07 3.81 7.53
CA SER A 211 -27.34 4.43 7.92
C SER A 211 -27.45 4.63 9.42
N GLN A 212 -27.08 3.62 10.22
CA GLN A 212 -26.99 3.74 11.67
C GLN A 212 -26.01 4.84 12.09
N ALA A 213 -24.82 4.89 11.46
CA ALA A 213 -23.84 5.93 11.74
C ALA A 213 -24.37 7.35 11.48
N LEU A 214 -25.19 7.52 10.43
CA LEU A 214 -25.82 8.80 10.11
C LEU A 214 -26.93 9.15 11.11
N LEU A 215 -27.81 8.20 11.44
CA LEU A 215 -28.90 8.42 12.38
C LEU A 215 -28.40 8.76 13.79
N GLU A 216 -27.41 8.01 14.29
CA GLU A 216 -26.79 8.28 15.59
C GLU A 216 -26.06 9.63 15.62
N ARG A 217 -25.44 10.05 14.51
CA ARG A 217 -24.71 11.33 14.44
C ARG A 217 -25.64 12.55 14.39
N PHE A 218 -26.80 12.42 13.75
CA PHE A 218 -27.74 13.51 13.50
C PHE A 218 -29.06 13.34 14.25
N GLU A 219 -29.02 12.67 15.41
CA GLU A 219 -30.19 12.41 16.24
C GLU A 219 -30.96 13.72 16.50
N SER A 220 -32.14 13.82 15.90
CA SER A 220 -33.02 15.00 15.99
C SER A 220 -34.46 14.60 15.69
N ALA A 221 -35.42 15.43 16.10
CA ALA A 221 -36.84 15.21 15.83
C ALA A 221 -37.20 15.17 14.33
N SER A 222 -36.32 15.66 13.46
CA SER A 222 -36.53 15.68 11.99
C SER A 222 -35.67 14.64 11.26
N THR A 223 -34.93 13.81 12.01
CA THR A 223 -34.06 12.76 11.48
C THR A 223 -34.76 11.42 11.61
N CYS A 224 -34.91 10.69 10.50
CA CYS A 224 -35.54 9.35 10.53
C CYS A 224 -35.11 8.49 9.32
N SER A 225 -35.32 7.19 9.45
CA SER A 225 -35.25 6.25 8.32
C SER A 225 -36.62 6.13 7.66
N LEU A 226 -36.64 6.26 6.34
CA LEU A 226 -37.82 6.04 5.49
C LEU A 226 -37.82 4.63 4.87
N GLY A 227 -36.84 3.79 5.22
CA GLY A 227 -36.68 2.45 4.68
C GLY A 227 -36.10 2.40 3.26
N GLU A 228 -36.16 1.22 2.66
CA GLU A 228 -35.74 0.99 1.28
C GLU A 228 -36.74 1.59 0.28
N PHE A 229 -36.33 1.68 -0.98
CA PHE A 229 -37.22 2.01 -2.10
C PHE A 229 -36.93 1.09 -3.28
N ASP A 230 -37.87 1.01 -4.23
CA ASP A 230 -37.87 0.00 -5.30
C ASP A 230 -36.63 0.03 -6.20
N ALA A 231 -36.05 1.22 -6.41
CA ALA A 231 -34.81 1.39 -7.16
C ALA A 231 -33.53 1.19 -6.32
N GLY A 232 -33.67 0.73 -5.08
CA GLY A 232 -32.62 0.20 -4.22
C GLY A 232 -31.88 1.23 -3.36
N GLY A 233 -31.53 0.86 -2.12
CA GLY A 233 -30.82 1.71 -1.17
C GLY A 233 -31.72 2.24 -0.06
N LEU A 234 -31.13 2.74 1.03
CA LEU A 234 -31.85 3.20 2.23
C LEU A 234 -32.06 4.71 2.19
N ARG A 235 -33.30 5.16 2.37
CA ARG A 235 -33.66 6.58 2.42
C ARG A 235 -33.66 7.09 3.85
N LEU A 236 -32.95 8.18 4.09
CA LEU A 236 -32.84 8.83 5.39
C LEU A 236 -33.15 10.32 5.25
N LEU A 237 -33.91 10.86 6.19
CA LEU A 237 -34.00 12.31 6.40
C LEU A 237 -33.00 12.68 7.49
N LEU A 238 -32.11 13.63 7.20
CA LEU A 238 -31.13 14.12 8.17
C LEU A 238 -31.25 15.65 8.30
N GLN A 239 -31.22 16.16 9.53
CA GLN A 239 -31.15 17.59 9.77
C GLN A 239 -29.70 18.09 9.80
N ILE A 240 -29.30 18.88 8.80
CA ILE A 240 -27.97 19.45 8.65
C ILE A 240 -28.09 20.96 8.55
N GLU A 241 -27.45 21.69 9.48
CA GLU A 241 -27.50 23.17 9.56
C GLU A 241 -28.92 23.76 9.48
N GLY A 242 -29.88 23.10 10.14
CA GLY A 242 -31.28 23.54 10.17
C GLY A 242 -32.09 23.21 8.91
N GLN A 243 -31.49 22.59 7.90
CA GLN A 243 -32.17 22.09 6.71
C GLN A 243 -32.33 20.58 6.77
N VAL A 244 -33.45 20.07 6.26
CA VAL A 244 -33.69 18.62 6.21
C VAL A 244 -33.36 18.11 4.82
N LEU A 245 -32.39 17.20 4.76
CA LEU A 245 -31.90 16.63 3.52
C LEU A 245 -32.32 15.16 3.42
N LEU A 246 -32.82 14.77 2.26
CA LEU A 246 -33.04 13.39 1.85
C LEU A 246 -31.71 12.82 1.35
N MET A 247 -31.14 11.92 2.15
CA MET A 247 -29.96 11.14 1.78
C MET A 247 -30.37 9.73 1.39
N THR A 248 -29.77 9.22 0.32
CA THR A 248 -29.94 7.82 -0.11
C THR A 248 -28.62 7.09 0.06
N VAL A 249 -28.60 6.08 0.92
CA VAL A 249 -27.43 5.26 1.22
C VAL A 249 -27.43 4.03 0.33
N HIS A 250 -26.33 3.85 -0.39
CA HIS A 250 -26.03 2.73 -1.27
C HIS A 250 -24.75 2.04 -0.83
N ALA A 251 -24.52 0.80 -1.26
CA ALA A 251 -23.23 0.14 -1.10
C ALA A 251 -22.78 -0.66 -2.33
N VAL A 252 -21.49 -0.50 -2.66
CA VAL A 252 -20.78 -1.34 -3.63
C VAL A 252 -20.01 -2.40 -2.86
N PRO A 253 -20.46 -3.67 -2.85
CA PRO A 253 -19.94 -4.71 -1.96
C PRO A 253 -18.56 -5.25 -2.36
N ALA A 254 -17.98 -4.79 -3.47
CA ALA A 254 -16.67 -5.26 -3.94
C ALA A 254 -15.85 -4.06 -4.49
N PRO A 255 -14.60 -4.26 -4.98
CA PRO A 255 -13.91 -3.20 -5.68
C PRO A 255 -14.76 -2.63 -6.82
N MET A 256 -14.71 -1.31 -7.06
CA MET A 256 -15.46 -0.62 -8.14
C MET A 256 -15.14 -1.14 -9.55
N THR A 257 -14.02 -1.85 -9.71
CA THR A 257 -13.64 -2.55 -10.95
C THR A 257 -14.47 -3.81 -11.20
N THR A 258 -15.13 -4.36 -10.19
CA THR A 258 -16.00 -5.54 -10.29
C THR A 258 -17.36 -5.13 -10.83
N ALA A 259 -17.64 -5.42 -12.09
CA ALA A 259 -18.88 -5.03 -12.76
C ALA A 259 -20.13 -5.47 -11.97
N ALA A 260 -20.22 -6.75 -11.58
CA ALA A 260 -21.36 -7.28 -10.84
C ALA A 260 -21.66 -6.52 -9.53
N ALA A 261 -20.64 -6.01 -8.82
CA ALA A 261 -20.85 -5.22 -7.61
C ALA A 261 -21.25 -3.77 -7.92
N ARG A 262 -20.71 -3.19 -9.00
CA ARG A 262 -21.04 -1.82 -9.42
C ARG A 262 -22.46 -1.73 -9.96
N GLU A 263 -22.90 -2.72 -10.74
CA GLU A 263 -24.26 -2.75 -11.30
C GLU A 263 -25.36 -2.90 -10.23
N MET A 264 -25.02 -3.38 -9.02
CA MET A 264 -25.97 -3.39 -7.88
C MET A 264 -26.37 -1.98 -7.40
N VAL A 265 -25.59 -0.95 -7.76
CA VAL A 265 -25.89 0.46 -7.46
C VAL A 265 -26.18 1.23 -8.75
N GLY A 266 -25.44 0.93 -9.82
CA GLY A 266 -25.62 1.57 -11.13
C GLY A 266 -25.43 3.09 -11.05
N ARG A 267 -26.41 3.83 -11.56
CA ARG A 267 -26.49 5.30 -11.52
C ARG A 267 -27.71 5.73 -10.71
N PRO A 268 -27.60 5.85 -9.38
CA PRO A 268 -28.76 5.97 -8.51
C PRO A 268 -29.60 7.24 -8.78
N PHE A 269 -28.94 8.30 -9.26
CA PHE A 269 -29.58 9.58 -9.54
C PHE A 269 -30.58 9.55 -10.72
N LEU A 270 -30.56 8.51 -11.56
CA LEU A 270 -31.54 8.33 -12.64
C LEU A 270 -32.95 8.05 -12.08
N ALA A 271 -33.03 7.44 -10.90
CA ALA A 271 -34.28 7.13 -10.21
C ALA A 271 -34.75 8.23 -9.25
N ASP A 272 -34.11 9.41 -9.24
CA ASP A 272 -34.42 10.47 -8.26
C ASP A 272 -35.89 10.91 -8.25
N HIS A 273 -36.52 10.91 -9.43
CA HIS A 273 -37.95 11.20 -9.58
C HIS A 273 -38.86 10.20 -8.86
N GLN A 274 -38.38 8.98 -8.59
CA GLN A 274 -39.08 7.98 -7.79
C GLN A 274 -38.72 8.11 -6.31
N VAL A 275 -37.44 8.42 -6.03
CA VAL A 275 -36.91 8.60 -4.65
C VAL A 275 -37.65 9.71 -3.91
N MET A 276 -37.99 10.80 -4.61
CA MET A 276 -38.72 11.93 -4.04
C MET A 276 -40.21 11.67 -3.79
N THR A 277 -40.76 10.58 -4.31
CA THR A 277 -42.13 10.13 -4.00
C THR A 277 -42.11 9.42 -2.65
N VAL A 278 -42.28 10.21 -1.60
CA VAL A 278 -42.41 9.70 -0.22
C VAL A 278 -43.86 9.90 0.20
N ASP A 279 -44.47 8.84 0.74
CA ASP A 279 -45.79 8.93 1.36
C ASP A 279 -45.72 9.97 2.50
N GLU A 280 -46.58 10.99 2.45
CA GLU A 280 -46.63 12.03 3.47
C GLU A 280 -46.91 11.45 4.86
N ALA A 281 -47.57 10.29 4.95
CA ALA A 281 -47.81 9.57 6.19
C ALA A 281 -46.51 9.01 6.84
N LEU A 282 -45.44 8.81 6.06
CA LEU A 282 -44.14 8.34 6.55
C LEU A 282 -43.21 9.49 6.97
N LEU A 283 -43.57 10.73 6.66
CA LEU A 283 -42.75 11.89 7.01
C LEU A 283 -42.98 12.27 8.49
N PRO A 284 -41.92 12.61 9.25
CA PRO A 284 -42.08 13.21 10.57
C PRO A 284 -42.97 14.44 10.48
N VAL A 285 -43.94 14.56 11.39
CA VAL A 285 -44.82 15.73 11.39
C VAL A 285 -44.11 16.87 12.11
N SER A 286 -44.05 18.05 11.48
CA SER A 286 -43.54 19.25 12.15
C SER A 286 -44.38 19.59 13.38
N ARG A 287 -43.85 20.38 14.32
CA ARG A 287 -44.58 20.84 15.54
C ARG A 287 -45.92 21.55 15.24
N ILE A 288 -46.18 21.90 13.97
CA ILE A 288 -47.35 22.64 13.49
C ILE A 288 -48.25 21.74 12.60
N GLY A 289 -48.12 20.41 12.69
CA GLY A 289 -49.03 19.47 12.02
C GLY A 289 -48.84 19.35 10.51
N LYS A 290 -47.80 19.94 9.92
CA LYS A 290 -47.51 19.87 8.48
C LYS A 290 -46.42 18.86 8.19
N ALA A 291 -46.55 18.16 7.06
CA ALA A 291 -45.51 17.30 6.50
C ALA A 291 -44.20 18.09 6.34
N LEU A 292 -43.10 17.46 6.75
CA LEU A 292 -41.79 18.10 6.79
C LEU A 292 -41.27 18.32 5.36
N LYS A 293 -40.86 19.55 5.04
CA LYS A 293 -40.23 19.86 3.76
C LYS A 293 -38.77 19.43 3.78
N PHE A 294 -38.37 18.65 2.78
CA PHE A 294 -36.98 18.20 2.60
C PHE A 294 -36.40 18.61 1.24
N GLN A 295 -35.07 18.54 1.15
CA GLN A 295 -34.24 18.87 -0.02
C GLN A 295 -33.41 17.64 -0.44
N GLY A 296 -32.84 17.62 -1.65
CA GLY A 296 -32.12 16.47 -2.21
C GLY A 296 -32.82 15.86 -3.43
N PRO A 297 -32.55 14.59 -3.77
CA PRO A 297 -31.75 13.62 -3.01
C PRO A 297 -30.23 13.86 -3.11
N VAL A 298 -29.51 13.38 -2.09
CA VAL A 298 -28.04 13.27 -2.08
C VAL A 298 -27.68 11.80 -1.94
N HIS A 299 -26.77 11.28 -2.78
CA HIS A 299 -26.39 9.86 -2.72
C HIS A 299 -25.08 9.68 -1.96
N LEU A 300 -25.10 8.77 -1.00
CA LEU A 300 -23.93 8.35 -0.26
C LEU A 300 -23.70 6.86 -0.53
N ILE A 301 -22.54 6.53 -1.07
CA ILE A 301 -22.21 5.21 -1.62
C ILE A 301 -21.03 4.62 -0.84
N ALA A 302 -21.30 3.64 0.00
CA ALA A 302 -20.27 2.90 0.73
C ALA A 302 -19.51 1.97 -0.23
N CYS A 303 -18.22 2.19 -0.40
CA CYS A 303 -17.36 1.37 -1.25
C CYS A 303 -16.54 0.39 -0.39
N HIS A 304 -16.66 -0.91 -0.68
CA HIS A 304 -15.93 -1.93 0.09
C HIS A 304 -14.41 -1.75 0.01
N ARG A 305 -13.89 -1.27 -1.11
CA ARG A 305 -12.46 -0.94 -1.31
C ARG A 305 -12.27 0.55 -1.57
N SER A 306 -11.04 0.95 -1.88
CA SER A 306 -10.76 2.31 -2.35
C SER A 306 -11.52 2.62 -3.63
N VAL A 307 -11.77 3.90 -3.85
CA VAL A 307 -12.40 4.45 -5.05
C VAL A 307 -11.53 5.59 -5.58
N THR A 308 -11.38 5.68 -6.90
CA THR A 308 -10.62 6.75 -7.58
C THR A 308 -11.55 7.82 -8.15
N GLU A 309 -11.01 9.02 -8.43
CA GLU A 309 -11.75 10.08 -9.12
C GLU A 309 -12.37 9.61 -10.41
N LYS A 310 -11.57 8.92 -11.24
CA LYS A 310 -12.04 8.34 -12.50
C LYS A 310 -13.26 7.43 -12.30
N GLN A 311 -13.22 6.53 -11.32
CA GLN A 311 -14.35 5.63 -11.04
C GLN A 311 -15.60 6.39 -10.60
N ALA A 312 -15.44 7.45 -9.82
CA ALA A 312 -16.54 8.28 -9.37
C ALA A 312 -17.15 9.12 -10.51
N THR A 313 -16.31 9.72 -11.35
CA THR A 313 -16.73 10.47 -12.55
C THR A 313 -17.39 9.56 -13.59
N ASP A 314 -16.85 8.35 -13.82
CA ASP A 314 -17.44 7.36 -14.74
C ASP A 314 -18.84 6.92 -14.26
N MET A 315 -19.03 6.77 -12.94
CA MET A 315 -20.33 6.48 -12.33
C MET A 315 -21.32 7.63 -12.56
N LEU A 316 -20.91 8.88 -12.35
CA LEU A 316 -21.75 10.04 -12.67
C LEU A 316 -22.07 10.12 -14.17
N GLY A 317 -21.09 9.80 -15.04
CA GLY A 317 -21.25 9.87 -16.49
C GLY A 317 -21.20 11.30 -17.06
N TYR A 318 -20.76 12.28 -16.26
CA TYR A 318 -20.57 13.67 -16.67
C TYR A 318 -19.11 14.09 -16.44
N PRO A 319 -18.35 14.46 -17.48
CA PRO A 319 -16.91 14.70 -17.36
C PRO A 319 -16.57 16.03 -16.67
N ASP A 320 -17.44 17.05 -16.77
CA ASP A 320 -17.22 18.39 -16.22
C ASP A 320 -17.79 18.52 -14.79
N ALA A 321 -17.53 17.51 -13.96
CA ALA A 321 -17.98 17.47 -12.59
C ALA A 321 -16.93 18.06 -11.64
N THR A 322 -17.38 18.68 -10.55
CA THR A 322 -16.49 19.01 -9.44
C THR A 322 -16.18 17.73 -8.68
N VAL A 323 -14.90 17.34 -8.63
CA VAL A 323 -14.44 16.12 -7.95
C VAL A 323 -13.47 16.51 -6.84
N VAL A 324 -13.70 15.99 -5.64
CA VAL A 324 -12.87 16.22 -4.45
C VAL A 324 -12.49 14.88 -3.84
N SER A 325 -11.21 14.51 -3.99
CA SER A 325 -10.64 13.34 -3.29
C SER A 325 -10.11 13.73 -1.92
N THR A 326 -10.54 13.01 -0.89
CA THR A 326 -10.04 13.21 0.47
C THR A 326 -9.90 11.87 1.20
N GLY A 327 -9.50 11.89 2.47
CA GLY A 327 -9.35 10.66 3.22
C GLY A 327 -10.64 9.93 3.63
N PHE A 328 -11.84 10.48 3.35
CA PHE A 328 -13.07 9.69 3.42
C PHE A 328 -13.35 8.91 2.12
N GLY A 329 -12.76 9.31 0.99
CA GLY A 329 -13.11 8.81 -0.34
C GLY A 329 -13.23 9.97 -1.34
N VAL A 330 -14.29 9.98 -2.15
CA VAL A 330 -14.47 10.94 -3.24
C VAL A 330 -15.84 11.59 -3.16
N TYR A 331 -15.90 12.93 -3.23
CA TYR A 331 -17.13 13.69 -3.43
C TYR A 331 -17.20 14.16 -4.88
N VAL A 332 -18.35 13.97 -5.52
CA VAL A 332 -18.61 14.38 -6.91
C VAL A 332 -19.87 15.23 -6.96
N LEU A 333 -19.79 16.34 -7.67
CA LEU A 333 -20.90 17.26 -7.88
C LEU A 333 -21.04 17.61 -9.37
N ASP A 334 -22.25 17.39 -9.90
CA ASP A 334 -22.66 17.87 -11.23
C ASP A 334 -23.18 19.32 -11.12
N PRO A 335 -22.56 20.31 -11.81
CA PRO A 335 -23.00 21.70 -11.76
C PRO A 335 -24.31 21.98 -12.52
N VAL A 336 -24.70 21.12 -13.47
CA VAL A 336 -25.90 21.26 -14.31
C VAL A 336 -27.08 20.56 -13.66
N GLN A 337 -26.98 19.25 -13.46
CA GLN A 337 -28.08 18.43 -12.92
C GLN A 337 -28.18 18.52 -11.39
N ARG A 338 -27.16 19.11 -10.73
CA ARG A 338 -27.06 19.28 -9.28
C ARG A 338 -27.03 17.94 -8.52
N VAL A 339 -26.63 16.88 -9.20
CA VAL A 339 -26.42 15.55 -8.62
C VAL A 339 -25.21 15.58 -7.71
N GLN A 340 -25.35 15.02 -6.51
CA GLN A 340 -24.28 14.90 -5.52
C GLN A 340 -24.06 13.43 -5.18
N LEU A 341 -22.85 12.94 -5.42
CA LEU A 341 -22.41 11.59 -5.07
C LEU A 341 -21.27 11.67 -4.04
N ILE A 342 -21.41 10.95 -2.93
CA ILE A 342 -20.39 10.85 -1.88
C ILE A 342 -19.97 9.38 -1.79
N LEU A 343 -18.81 9.04 -2.33
CA LEU A 343 -18.28 7.69 -2.33
C LEU A 343 -17.35 7.51 -1.13
N LEU A 344 -17.79 6.76 -0.12
CA LEU A 344 -17.02 6.47 1.09
C LEU A 344 -16.08 5.29 0.83
N ALA A 345 -14.79 5.49 0.96
CA ALA A 345 -13.78 4.47 0.68
C ALA A 345 -13.53 3.52 1.87
N ASN A 346 -13.19 2.27 1.56
CA ASN A 346 -12.74 1.26 2.53
C ASN A 346 -13.76 0.93 3.64
N CYS A 347 -15.04 0.84 3.29
CA CYS A 347 -16.11 0.34 4.14
C CYS A 347 -16.08 -1.20 4.22
N ARG A 348 -15.15 -1.77 5.00
CA ARG A 348 -14.87 -3.22 5.09
C ARG A 348 -15.41 -3.88 6.35
N ASP A 349 -15.73 -3.07 7.35
CA ASP A 349 -16.32 -3.47 8.61
C ASP A 349 -17.10 -2.28 9.21
N ALA A 350 -17.74 -2.50 10.36
CA ALA A 350 -18.55 -1.49 11.01
C ALA A 350 -17.74 -0.23 11.39
N SER A 351 -16.55 -0.43 11.94
CA SER A 351 -15.69 0.64 12.43
C SER A 351 -15.14 1.49 11.28
N SER A 352 -14.63 0.86 10.22
CA SER A 352 -14.07 1.57 9.07
C SER A 352 -15.15 2.36 8.32
N SER A 353 -16.37 1.82 8.24
CA SER A 353 -17.52 2.49 7.61
C SER A 353 -17.99 3.70 8.42
N ARG A 354 -18.13 3.55 9.75
CA ARG A 354 -18.46 4.65 10.67
C ARG A 354 -17.39 5.76 10.62
N TYR A 355 -16.13 5.38 10.56
CA TYR A 355 -15.02 6.32 10.45
C TYR A 355 -15.04 7.09 9.12
N ALA A 356 -15.37 6.45 8.00
CA ALA A 356 -15.51 7.13 6.72
C ALA A 356 -16.64 8.18 6.75
N VAL A 357 -17.79 7.86 7.34
CA VAL A 357 -18.90 8.82 7.57
C VAL A 357 -18.42 10.00 8.41
N GLN A 358 -17.72 9.75 9.52
CA GLN A 358 -17.17 10.82 10.36
C GLN A 358 -16.24 11.74 9.55
N ARG A 359 -15.29 11.18 8.80
CA ARG A 359 -14.34 11.97 8.00
C ARG A 359 -15.01 12.84 6.95
N PHE A 360 -16.10 12.36 6.34
CA PHE A 360 -16.88 13.16 5.38
C PHE A 360 -17.45 14.42 6.03
N PHE A 361 -18.14 14.27 7.17
CA PHE A 361 -18.71 15.44 7.85
C PHE A 361 -17.67 16.33 8.51
N ASP A 362 -16.55 15.77 8.96
CA ASP A 362 -15.43 16.56 9.48
C ASP A 362 -14.80 17.38 8.34
N TRP A 363 -14.71 16.84 7.13
CA TRP A 363 -14.30 17.59 5.94
C TRP A 363 -15.30 18.70 5.59
N LEU A 364 -16.61 18.42 5.54
CA LEU A 364 -17.64 19.44 5.27
C LEU A 364 -17.53 20.63 6.23
N LYS A 365 -17.32 20.36 7.52
CA LYS A 365 -17.13 21.39 8.55
C LYS A 365 -15.83 22.18 8.35
N ARG A 366 -14.70 21.49 8.18
CA ARG A 366 -13.37 22.12 8.07
C ARG A 366 -13.21 22.95 6.80
N SER A 367 -13.86 22.53 5.71
CA SER A 367 -13.80 23.21 4.41
C SER A 367 -14.87 24.30 4.24
N ALA A 368 -15.75 24.50 5.23
CA ALA A 368 -16.89 25.41 5.17
C ALA A 368 -17.79 25.20 3.93
N GLN A 369 -17.89 23.95 3.45
CA GLN A 369 -18.65 23.60 2.24
C GLN A 369 -20.13 23.28 2.51
N ALA A 370 -20.56 23.22 3.77
CA ALA A 370 -21.94 22.87 4.12
C ALA A 370 -23.01 23.78 3.47
N PRO A 371 -22.84 25.12 3.36
CA PRO A 371 -23.81 25.97 2.67
C PRO A 371 -23.96 25.66 1.18
N GLU A 372 -22.85 25.39 0.49
CA GLU A 372 -22.84 25.02 -0.93
C GLU A 372 -23.47 23.63 -1.13
N PHE A 373 -23.11 22.65 -0.31
CA PHE A 373 -23.70 21.30 -0.29
C PHE A 373 -25.24 21.35 -0.15
N ILE A 374 -25.75 22.15 0.79
CA ILE A 374 -27.19 22.35 1.00
C ILE A 374 -27.84 23.05 -0.21
N LYS A 375 -27.23 24.12 -0.72
CA LYS A 375 -27.72 24.86 -1.90
C LYS A 375 -27.87 23.94 -3.12
N HIS A 376 -26.92 23.03 -3.32
CA HIS A 376 -26.99 22.03 -4.37
C HIS A 376 -28.12 21.03 -4.15
N ALA A 377 -28.33 20.56 -2.92
CA ALA A 377 -29.45 19.66 -2.59
C ALA A 377 -30.81 20.33 -2.83
N GLN A 378 -30.93 21.61 -2.50
CA GLN A 378 -32.13 22.42 -2.79
C GLN A 378 -32.38 22.56 -4.30
N ALA A 379 -31.31 22.79 -5.08
CA ALA A 379 -31.41 22.91 -6.52
C ALA A 379 -31.82 21.58 -7.17
N ARG A 380 -31.25 20.45 -6.72
CA ARG A 380 -31.65 19.11 -7.17
C ARG A 380 -33.14 18.85 -6.92
N SER A 381 -33.63 19.18 -5.72
CA SER A 381 -35.04 19.03 -5.34
C SER A 381 -35.98 19.77 -6.29
N ARG A 382 -35.61 20.98 -6.73
CA ARG A 382 -36.40 21.74 -7.73
C ARG A 382 -36.41 21.05 -9.10
N ILE A 383 -35.26 20.57 -9.57
CA ILE A 383 -35.12 19.88 -10.86
C ILE A 383 -35.97 18.60 -10.85
N VAL A 384 -35.82 17.77 -9.83
CA VAL A 384 -36.50 16.49 -9.74
C VAL A 384 -38.02 16.67 -9.61
N ARG A 385 -38.48 17.63 -8.82
CA ARG A 385 -39.92 17.97 -8.75
C ARG A 385 -40.47 18.49 -10.08
N ALA A 386 -39.67 19.21 -10.87
CA ALA A 386 -40.08 19.62 -12.20
C ALA A 386 -40.22 18.41 -13.14
N ILE A 387 -39.29 17.46 -13.09
CA ILE A 387 -39.37 16.19 -13.84
C ILE A 387 -40.62 15.41 -13.46
N GLN A 388 -40.91 15.26 -12.15
CA GLN A 388 -42.12 14.58 -11.67
C GLN A 388 -43.41 15.21 -12.21
N LYS A 389 -43.45 16.54 -12.36
CA LYS A 389 -44.62 17.26 -12.90
C LYS A 389 -44.83 17.06 -14.40
N GLU A 390 -43.77 16.78 -15.16
CA GLU A 390 -43.85 16.52 -16.59
C GLU A 390 -44.14 15.04 -16.89
N GLN A 391 -43.82 14.14 -15.95
CA GLN A 391 -44.05 12.69 -16.08
C GLN A 391 -45.41 12.23 -15.52
N GLY A 392 -46.00 13.01 -14.62
CA GLY A 392 -47.37 12.84 -14.13
C GLY A 392 -48.36 13.67 -14.94
#